data_AF-A0A9P4LGV5-F1
#
_entry.id   AF-A0A9P4LGV5-F1
#
_cell.length_a   1.000
_cell.length_b   1.000
_cell.length_c   1.000
_cell.angle_alpha   90.00
_cell.angle_beta   90.00
_cell.angle_gamma   90.00
#
_symmetry.space_group_name_H-M   'P 1'
#
loop_
_entity.id
_entity.type
_entity.pdbx_description
1 polymer ?
#
loop_
_entity_poly.entity_id
_entity_poly.type
_entity_poly.pdbx_seq_one_letter_code
_entity_poly.pdbx_strand_id
1 'polypeptide(L)'
;MEPIDKAIEAMKLYGLGEQLTFKKCADIFEVNRITLAQRCKGVQGSVAAKNINQRKLSPQQEAELTDYIKDFKSRGLPTTRAMMRHFAAEITKQPVGKEWVGRFLKRNKDHLTSKWAAGMDAVRHHADSEHNYNLNFDLFHEKMKQYNVEPRHTYNMDEKGLC
;
A
#
# COMPACT_ATOMS: atom_id res chain seq x y z
N MET A 1 23.29 -7.47 0.48
CA MET A 1 23.90 -6.89 1.69
C MET A 1 24.97 -5.92 1.26
N GLU A 2 24.90 -4.67 1.72
CA GLU A 2 25.83 -3.60 1.30
C GLU A 2 27.28 -3.97 1.66
N PRO A 3 28.29 -3.54 0.86
CA PRO A 3 29.70 -3.85 1.12
C PRO A 3 30.16 -3.51 2.54
N ILE A 4 29.65 -2.41 3.06
CA ILE A 4 29.95 -1.92 4.41
C ILE A 4 29.30 -2.74 5.53
N ASP A 5 28.15 -3.38 5.29
CA ASP A 5 27.53 -4.28 6.28
C ASP A 5 28.31 -5.60 6.35
N LYS A 6 28.80 -6.10 5.21
CA LYS A 6 29.70 -7.27 5.15
C LYS A 6 31.01 -7.00 5.89
N ALA A 7 31.58 -5.81 5.73
CA ALA A 7 32.79 -5.40 6.44
C ALA A 7 32.57 -5.35 7.97
N ILE A 8 31.41 -4.88 8.43
CA ILE A 8 31.06 -4.86 9.87
C ILE A 8 30.91 -6.29 10.41
N GLU A 9 30.24 -7.18 9.69
CA GLU A 9 30.12 -8.60 10.09
C GLU A 9 31.48 -9.29 10.15
N ALA A 10 32.33 -9.09 9.16
CA ALA A 10 33.69 -9.59 9.18
C ALA A 10 34.45 -9.08 10.42
N MET A 11 34.43 -7.77 10.70
CA MET A 11 35.09 -7.24 11.90
C MET A 11 34.56 -7.84 13.21
N LYS A 12 33.26 -8.15 13.30
CA LYS A 12 32.68 -8.80 14.48
C LYS A 12 33.12 -10.26 14.63
N LEU A 13 33.22 -11.00 13.53
CA LEU A 13 33.65 -12.40 13.52
C LEU A 13 35.14 -12.55 13.84
N TYR A 14 36.00 -11.68 13.29
CA TYR A 14 37.45 -11.76 13.49
C TYR A 14 37.93 -11.20 14.84
N GLY A 15 37.16 -10.33 15.48
CA GLY A 15 37.46 -9.81 16.83
C GLY A 15 37.59 -10.88 17.93
N LEU A 16 37.22 -12.13 17.65
CA LEU A 16 37.32 -13.29 18.56
C LEU A 16 38.62 -14.09 18.44
N GLY A 17 39.48 -13.83 17.44
CA GLY A 17 40.70 -14.63 17.24
C GLY A 17 41.88 -13.92 16.56
N GLU A 18 41.64 -12.86 15.78
CA GLU A 18 42.71 -12.13 15.08
C GLU A 18 42.29 -10.67 14.86
N GLN A 19 43.04 -9.70 15.41
CA GLN A 19 42.70 -8.28 15.29
C GLN A 19 42.92 -7.76 13.85
N LEU A 20 41.92 -7.92 12.99
CA LEU A 20 41.86 -7.20 11.71
C LEU A 20 41.75 -5.69 12.00
N THR A 21 42.75 -4.93 11.54
CA THR A 21 42.69 -3.47 11.61
C THR A 21 41.63 -2.94 10.66
N PHE A 22 40.96 -1.85 11.05
CA PHE A 22 39.99 -1.15 10.19
C PHE A 22 40.52 -0.84 8.78
N LYS A 23 41.82 -0.64 8.63
CA LYS A 23 42.47 -0.39 7.34
C LYS A 23 42.41 -1.62 6.44
N LYS A 24 42.91 -2.78 6.91
CA LYS A 24 42.89 -4.03 6.15
C LYS A 24 41.46 -4.43 5.76
N CYS A 25 40.51 -4.28 6.69
CA CYS A 25 39.11 -4.61 6.41
C CYS A 25 38.49 -3.64 5.39
N ALA A 26 38.77 -2.34 5.52
CA ALA A 26 38.34 -1.35 4.54
C ALA A 26 38.87 -1.63 3.13
N ASP A 27 40.14 -2.04 3.02
CA ASP A 27 40.78 -2.37 1.74
C ASP A 27 40.17 -3.63 1.11
N ILE A 28 39.90 -4.69 1.90
CA ILE A 28 39.28 -5.95 1.43
C ILE A 28 37.87 -5.71 0.87
N PHE A 29 37.08 -4.87 1.53
CA PHE A 29 35.69 -4.64 1.17
C PHE A 29 35.49 -3.38 0.32
N GLU A 30 36.57 -2.71 -0.09
CA GLU A 30 36.57 -1.46 -0.86
C GLU A 30 35.67 -0.36 -0.27
N VAL A 31 35.68 -0.22 1.06
CA VAL A 31 34.87 0.76 1.79
C VAL A 31 35.73 1.84 2.43
N ASN A 32 35.17 3.04 2.60
CA ASN A 32 35.89 4.10 3.30
C ASN A 32 36.12 3.71 4.78
N ARG A 33 37.40 3.67 5.19
CA ARG A 33 37.84 3.33 6.54
C ARG A 33 37.16 4.16 7.63
N ILE A 34 36.99 5.46 7.43
CA ILE A 34 36.39 6.37 8.42
C ILE A 34 34.91 6.02 8.60
N THR A 35 34.19 5.83 7.50
CA THR A 35 32.77 5.43 7.52
C THR A 35 32.58 4.07 8.20
N LEU A 36 33.46 3.10 7.91
CA LEU A 36 33.46 1.79 8.57
C LEU A 36 33.67 1.91 10.08
N ALA A 37 34.68 2.68 10.51
CA ALA A 37 34.97 2.89 11.92
C ALA A 37 33.82 3.61 12.66
N GLN A 38 33.20 4.62 12.03
CA GLN A 38 32.05 5.32 12.59
C GLN A 38 30.82 4.43 12.72
N ARG A 39 30.57 3.53 11.76
CA ARG A 39 29.48 2.54 11.87
C ARG A 39 29.75 1.50 12.95
N CYS A 40 30.97 0.97 13.06
CA CYS A 40 31.33 0.02 14.12
C CYS A 40 31.20 0.64 15.51
N LYS A 41 31.47 1.94 15.66
CA LYS A 41 31.29 2.69 16.91
C LYS A 41 29.84 3.13 17.16
N GLY A 42 28.90 2.83 16.27
CA GLY A 42 27.50 3.24 16.39
C GLY A 42 27.24 4.74 16.18
N VAL A 43 28.24 5.51 15.72
CA VAL A 43 28.11 6.96 15.45
C VAL A 43 27.25 7.20 14.21
N GLN A 44 27.39 6.34 13.20
CA GLN A 44 26.55 6.35 12.00
C GLN A 44 25.71 5.08 11.93
N GLY A 45 24.39 5.24 11.82
CA GLY A 45 23.47 4.14 11.53
C GLY A 45 23.49 3.73 10.05
N SER A 46 22.92 2.56 9.74
CA SER A 46 22.70 2.17 8.35
C SER A 46 21.70 3.11 7.67
N VAL A 47 21.77 3.20 6.34
CA VAL A 47 20.78 3.97 5.55
C VAL A 47 19.36 3.45 5.80
N ALA A 48 19.21 2.13 5.93
CA ALA A 48 17.93 1.50 6.27
C ALA A 48 17.40 1.96 7.65
N ALA A 49 18.26 1.97 8.67
CA ALA A 49 17.88 2.44 10.01
C ALA A 49 17.52 3.93 10.00
N LYS A 50 18.30 4.75 9.31
CA LYS A 50 17.99 6.18 9.11
C LYS A 50 16.62 6.35 8.43
N ASN A 51 16.36 5.59 7.38
CA ASN A 51 15.09 5.64 6.66
C ASN A 51 13.90 5.23 7.53
N ILE A 52 14.06 4.24 8.41
CA ILE A 52 13.03 3.83 9.38
C ILE A 52 12.80 4.92 10.42
N ASN A 53 13.87 5.49 10.99
CA ASN A 53 13.78 6.54 12.01
C ASN A 53 13.17 7.85 11.51
N GLN A 54 13.27 8.12 10.20
CA GLN A 54 12.63 9.27 9.57
C GLN A 54 11.14 9.05 9.27
N ARG A 55 10.62 7.82 9.41
CA ARG A 55 9.20 7.55 9.19
C ARG A 55 8.39 8.10 10.35
N LYS A 56 7.17 8.53 10.01
CA LYS A 56 6.15 8.91 11.00
C LYS A 56 5.51 7.71 11.69
N LEU A 57 5.36 6.60 10.96
CA LEU A 57 4.86 5.33 11.48
C LEU A 57 6.02 4.35 11.61
N SER A 58 6.01 3.56 12.69
CA SER A 58 6.88 2.39 12.81
C SER A 58 6.50 1.33 11.76
N PRO A 59 7.42 0.41 11.40
CA PRO A 59 7.09 -0.68 10.49
C PRO A 59 5.88 -1.52 10.95
N GLN A 60 5.72 -1.71 12.26
CA GLN A 60 4.59 -2.42 12.84
C GLN A 60 3.28 -1.66 12.64
N GLN A 61 3.25 -0.36 12.95
CA GLN A 61 2.07 0.49 12.72
C GLN A 61 1.71 0.57 11.23
N GLU A 62 2.71 0.59 10.37
CA GLU A 62 2.51 0.59 8.92
C GLU A 62 1.87 -0.72 8.43
N ALA A 63 2.24 -1.85 9.02
CA ALA A 63 1.64 -3.15 8.75
C ALA A 63 0.18 -3.24 9.25
N GLU A 64 -0.09 -2.83 10.50
CA GLU A 64 -1.44 -2.80 11.07
C GLU A 64 -2.38 -1.91 10.25
N LEU A 65 -1.93 -0.72 9.86
CA LEU A 65 -2.71 0.17 8.99
C LEU A 65 -2.99 -0.47 7.63
N THR A 66 -2.03 -1.22 7.08
CA THR A 66 -2.20 -1.93 5.82
C THR A 66 -3.27 -3.02 5.92
N ASP A 67 -3.27 -3.79 7.01
CA ASP A 67 -4.27 -4.84 7.25
C ASP A 67 -5.65 -4.24 7.51
N TYR A 68 -5.72 -3.13 8.24
CA TYR A 68 -6.96 -2.37 8.42
C TYR A 68 -7.56 -1.88 7.09
N ILE A 69 -6.72 -1.39 6.17
CA ILE A 69 -7.15 -1.00 4.81
C ILE A 69 -7.67 -2.21 4.02
N LYS A 70 -7.05 -3.39 4.16
CA LYS A 70 -7.52 -4.61 3.50
C LYS A 70 -8.90 -5.03 4.01
N ASP A 71 -9.15 -4.95 5.31
CA ASP A 71 -10.45 -5.25 5.91
C ASP A 71 -11.55 -4.29 5.42
N PHE A 72 -11.23 -2.99 5.29
CA PHE A 72 -12.14 -2.02 4.66
C PHE A 72 -12.50 -2.44 3.23
N LYS A 73 -11.49 -2.85 2.45
CA LYS A 73 -11.70 -3.31 1.07
C LYS A 73 -12.55 -4.57 1.01
N SER A 74 -12.36 -5.55 1.91
CA SER A 74 -13.18 -6.78 1.91
C SER A 74 -14.65 -6.50 2.26
N ARG A 75 -14.93 -5.41 2.97
CA ARG A 75 -16.29 -4.93 3.25
C ARG A 75 -16.89 -4.06 2.14
N GLY A 76 -16.19 -3.92 1.01
CA GLY A 76 -16.65 -3.11 -0.13
C GLY A 76 -16.49 -1.60 0.07
N LEU A 77 -15.75 -1.15 1.09
CA LEU A 77 -15.51 0.26 1.38
C LEU A 77 -14.12 0.68 0.91
N PRO A 78 -13.98 1.33 -0.27
CA PRO A 78 -12.68 1.78 -0.73
C PRO A 78 -12.15 2.90 0.18
N THR A 79 -10.97 2.70 0.76
CA THR A 79 -10.35 3.72 1.61
C THR A 79 -9.85 4.89 0.76
N THR A 80 -10.32 6.11 1.06
CA THR A 80 -9.86 7.31 0.36
C THR A 80 -8.51 7.80 0.89
N ARG A 81 -7.81 8.61 0.10
CA ARG A 81 -6.55 9.25 0.54
C ARG A 81 -6.75 10.15 1.77
N ALA A 82 -7.92 10.77 1.90
CA ALA A 82 -8.26 11.60 3.06
C ALA A 82 -8.40 10.75 4.33
N MET A 83 -9.09 9.62 4.26
CA MET A 83 -9.20 8.66 5.36
C MET A 83 -7.83 8.13 5.79
N MET A 84 -6.98 7.72 4.84
CA MET A 84 -5.63 7.23 5.14
C MET A 84 -4.80 8.29 5.89
N ARG A 85 -4.93 9.57 5.52
CA ARG A 85 -4.28 10.67 6.26
C ARG A 85 -4.83 10.82 7.67
N HIS A 86 -6.14 10.69 7.83
CA HIS A 86 -6.79 10.79 9.13
C HIS A 86 -6.32 9.64 10.06
N PHE A 87 -6.34 8.39 9.58
CA PHE A 87 -5.84 7.24 10.34
C PHE A 87 -4.37 7.40 10.74
N ALA A 88 -3.52 7.83 9.80
CA ALA A 88 -2.11 8.06 10.11
C ALA A 88 -1.95 9.18 11.14
N ALA A 89 -2.72 10.26 11.04
CA ALA A 89 -2.68 11.35 12.02
C ALA A 89 -3.13 10.91 13.41
N GLU A 90 -4.16 10.07 13.49
CA GLU A 90 -4.65 9.47 14.73
C GLU A 90 -3.63 8.56 15.40
N ILE A 91 -2.90 7.76 14.62
CA ILE A 91 -1.83 6.90 15.14
C ILE A 91 -0.66 7.74 15.61
N THR A 92 -0.26 8.77 14.86
CA THR A 92 0.92 9.59 15.19
C THR A 92 0.65 10.74 16.15
N LYS A 93 -0.63 10.99 16.48
CA LYS A 93 -1.10 12.16 17.25
C LYS A 93 -0.59 13.50 16.70
N GLN A 94 -0.37 13.56 15.40
CA GLN A 94 0.22 14.69 14.68
C GLN A 94 -0.30 14.73 13.23
N PRO A 95 -0.39 15.90 12.61
CA PRO A 95 -0.76 15.99 11.20
C PRO A 95 0.30 15.34 10.31
N VAL A 96 -0.15 14.52 9.35
CA VAL A 96 0.71 13.98 8.30
C VAL A 96 0.72 14.88 7.06
N GLY A 97 1.88 14.99 6.42
CA GLY A 97 2.05 15.82 5.23
C GLY A 97 1.22 15.33 4.02
N LYS A 98 0.96 16.24 3.06
CA LYS A 98 0.16 15.96 1.86
C LYS A 98 0.66 14.75 1.05
N GLU A 99 1.98 14.64 0.92
CA GLU A 99 2.65 13.58 0.15
C GLU A 99 2.79 12.25 0.92
N TRP A 100 2.41 12.22 2.19
CA TRP A 100 2.62 11.04 3.03
C TRP A 100 1.91 9.80 2.47
N VAL A 101 0.67 9.92 2.02
CA VAL A 101 -0.10 8.81 1.43
C VAL A 101 0.56 8.29 0.16
N GLY A 102 1.08 9.17 -0.69
CA GLY A 102 1.81 8.75 -1.89
C GLY A 102 3.05 7.94 -1.55
N ARG A 103 3.82 8.37 -0.54
CA ARG A 103 4.99 7.63 -0.06
C ARG A 103 4.60 6.31 0.60
N PHE A 104 3.52 6.27 1.37
CA PHE A 104 2.98 5.05 1.99
C PHE A 104 2.56 4.02 0.93
N LEU A 105 1.80 4.42 -0.08
CA LEU A 105 1.39 3.53 -1.17
C LEU A 105 2.59 3.01 -1.97
N LYS A 106 3.59 3.87 -2.24
CA LYS A 106 4.81 3.44 -2.94
C LYS A 106 5.58 2.37 -2.16
N ARG A 107 5.60 2.45 -0.82
CA ARG A 107 6.26 1.46 0.03
C ARG A 107 5.47 0.15 0.15
N ASN A 108 4.13 0.24 0.16
CA ASN A 108 3.23 -0.91 0.33
C ASN A 108 2.61 -1.36 -1.00
N LYS A 109 3.28 -1.10 -2.13
CA LYS A 109 2.77 -1.40 -3.49
C LYS A 109 2.45 -2.88 -3.71
N ASP A 110 3.16 -3.76 -2.99
CA ASP A 110 3.00 -5.20 -3.10
C ASP A 110 1.76 -5.70 -2.34
N HIS A 111 1.19 -4.86 -1.45
CA HIS A 111 0.02 -5.18 -0.63
C HIS A 111 -1.21 -4.35 -1.00
N LEU A 112 -1.02 -3.15 -1.55
CA LEU A 112 -2.07 -2.18 -1.81
C LEU A 112 -2.02 -1.68 -3.25
N THR A 113 -3.18 -1.72 -3.92
CA THR A 113 -3.35 -1.13 -5.25
C THR A 113 -4.24 0.10 -5.12
N SER A 114 -3.76 1.24 -5.61
CA SER A 114 -4.58 2.45 -5.74
C SER A 114 -5.18 2.55 -7.14
N LYS A 115 -6.49 2.80 -7.23
CA LYS A 115 -7.16 3.17 -8.47
C LYS A 115 -7.91 4.48 -8.28
N TRP A 116 -7.98 5.27 -9.34
CA TRP A 116 -8.91 6.40 -9.40
C TRP A 116 -10.30 5.83 -9.68
N ALA A 117 -11.24 6.12 -8.79
CA ALA A 117 -12.66 5.84 -9.02
C ALA A 117 -13.30 7.14 -9.50
N ALA A 118 -14.15 7.04 -10.53
CA ALA A 118 -15.10 8.11 -10.82
C ALA A 118 -16.04 8.27 -9.62
N GLY A 119 -16.48 9.50 -9.34
CA GLY A 119 -17.52 9.70 -8.34
C GLY A 119 -18.75 8.86 -8.70
N MET A 120 -19.36 8.20 -7.72
CA MET A 120 -20.68 7.64 -7.93
C MET A 120 -21.63 8.77 -8.27
N ASP A 121 -22.35 8.64 -9.38
CA ASP A 121 -23.41 9.58 -9.74
C ASP A 121 -24.47 9.51 -8.62
N ALA A 122 -24.63 10.60 -7.89
CA ALA A 122 -25.49 10.66 -6.72
C ALA A 122 -26.94 10.31 -7.08
N VAL A 123 -27.40 10.68 -8.28
CA VAL A 123 -28.75 10.37 -8.77
C VAL A 123 -28.87 8.86 -9.00
N ARG A 124 -27.85 8.23 -9.58
CA ARG A 124 -27.85 6.77 -9.78
C ARG A 124 -27.83 6.02 -8.45
N HIS A 125 -27.02 6.44 -7.49
CA HIS A 125 -26.98 5.81 -6.16
C HIS A 125 -28.32 5.97 -5.41
N HIS A 126 -29.03 7.09 -5.58
CA HIS A 126 -30.35 7.27 -4.96
C HIS A 126 -31.45 6.46 -5.65
N ALA A 127 -31.32 6.17 -6.94
CA ALA A 127 -32.22 5.30 -7.68
C ALA A 127 -31.92 3.80 -7.48
N ASP A 128 -30.76 3.48 -6.92
CA ASP A 128 -30.28 2.12 -6.66
C ASP A 128 -31.07 1.48 -5.50
N SER A 129 -31.97 0.56 -5.82
CA SER A 129 -32.82 -0.13 -4.85
C SER A 129 -33.00 -1.58 -5.25
N GLU A 130 -32.57 -2.48 -4.38
CA GLU A 130 -32.73 -3.93 -4.54
C GLU A 130 -34.19 -4.30 -4.80
N HIS A 131 -35.13 -3.66 -4.10
CA HIS A 131 -36.56 -3.87 -4.29
C HIS A 131 -37.00 -3.55 -5.72
N ASN A 132 -36.56 -2.42 -6.27
CA ASN A 132 -36.92 -2.01 -7.63
C ASN A 132 -36.32 -2.95 -8.68
N TYR A 133 -35.10 -3.45 -8.47
CA TYR A 133 -34.51 -4.46 -9.37
C TYR A 133 -35.30 -5.76 -9.33
N ASN A 134 -35.58 -6.29 -8.13
CA ASN A 134 -36.34 -7.53 -7.98
C ASN A 134 -37.71 -7.41 -8.63
N LEU A 135 -38.44 -6.33 -8.37
CA LEU A 135 -39.74 -6.07 -8.99
C LEU A 135 -39.64 -5.98 -10.52
N ASN A 136 -38.63 -5.28 -11.04
CA ASN A 136 -38.44 -5.15 -12.49
C ASN A 136 -38.11 -6.51 -13.14
N PHE A 137 -37.24 -7.32 -12.53
CA PHE A 137 -36.93 -8.65 -13.03
C PHE A 137 -38.13 -9.59 -12.93
N ASP A 138 -38.88 -9.57 -11.84
CA ASP A 138 -40.09 -10.39 -11.68
C ASP A 138 -41.11 -10.05 -12.78
N LEU A 139 -41.39 -8.76 -12.99
CA LEU A 139 -42.26 -8.29 -14.06
C LEU A 139 -41.74 -8.67 -15.44
N PHE A 140 -40.43 -8.55 -15.67
CA PHE A 140 -39.81 -8.93 -16.93
C PHE A 140 -39.99 -10.43 -17.23
N HIS A 141 -39.71 -11.30 -16.26
CA HIS A 141 -39.89 -12.75 -16.42
C HIS A 141 -41.36 -13.13 -16.59
N GLU A 142 -42.27 -12.47 -15.87
CA GLU A 142 -43.72 -12.66 -16.04
C GLU A 142 -44.14 -12.33 -17.47
N LYS A 143 -43.68 -11.20 -18.03
CA LYS A 143 -43.99 -10.80 -19.41
C LYS A 143 -43.37 -11.73 -20.43
N MET A 144 -42.12 -12.18 -20.23
CA MET A 144 -41.54 -13.18 -21.13
C MET A 144 -42.38 -14.46 -21.16
N LYS A 145 -42.86 -14.93 -20.00
CA LYS A 145 -43.74 -16.09 -19.90
C LYS A 145 -45.09 -15.84 -20.57
N GLN A 146 -45.70 -14.67 -20.33
CA GLN A 146 -47.00 -14.29 -20.90
C GLN A 146 -46.98 -14.31 -22.44
N TYR A 147 -45.90 -13.81 -23.04
CA TYR A 147 -45.77 -13.70 -24.50
C TYR A 147 -44.95 -14.83 -25.13
N ASN A 148 -44.59 -15.86 -24.35
CA ASN A 148 -43.75 -16.98 -24.77
C ASN A 148 -42.47 -16.54 -25.51
N VAL A 149 -41.81 -15.50 -24.98
CA VAL A 149 -40.57 -14.96 -25.53
C VAL A 149 -39.41 -15.81 -25.04
N GLU A 150 -38.69 -16.42 -25.97
CA GLU A 150 -37.45 -17.13 -25.65
C GLU A 150 -36.32 -16.14 -25.32
N PRO A 151 -35.45 -16.43 -24.34
CA PRO A 151 -34.37 -15.52 -23.94
C PRO A 151 -33.45 -15.09 -25.09
N ARG A 152 -33.29 -15.92 -26.13
CA ARG A 152 -32.49 -15.59 -27.33
C ARG A 152 -33.06 -14.45 -28.17
N HIS A 153 -34.31 -14.06 -27.95
CA HIS A 153 -34.98 -12.96 -28.64
C HIS A 153 -35.02 -11.67 -27.79
N THR A 154 -34.29 -11.62 -26.68
CA THR A 154 -34.12 -10.40 -25.88
C THR A 154 -32.93 -9.62 -26.42
N TYR A 155 -33.19 -8.47 -27.03
CA TYR A 155 -32.16 -7.58 -27.56
C TYR A 155 -32.08 -6.32 -26.70
N ASN A 156 -30.87 -5.94 -26.30
CA ASN A 156 -30.65 -4.66 -25.63
C ASN A 156 -30.58 -3.55 -26.68
N MET A 157 -31.30 -2.46 -26.44
CA MET A 157 -31.25 -1.24 -27.25
C MET A 157 -30.69 -0.13 -26.36
N ASP A 158 -29.37 -0.02 -26.30
CA ASP A 158 -28.67 1.06 -25.57
C ASP A 158 -28.10 2.05 -26.60
N GLU A 159 -28.48 3.33 -26.50
CA GLU A 159 -27.92 4.38 -27.35
C GLU A 159 -26.48 4.64 -26.95
N LYS A 160 -25.55 4.06 -27.71
CA LYS A 160 -24.17 4.55 -27.74
C LYS A 160 -24.13 5.73 -28.70
N GLY A 161 -24.10 6.95 -28.16
CA GLY A 161 -23.82 8.15 -28.95
C GLY A 161 -22.55 7.96 -29.77
N LEU A 162 -22.63 8.28 -31.07
CA LEU A 162 -21.46 8.37 -31.94
C LEU A 162 -20.54 9.45 -31.37
N CYS A 163 -19.34 9.04 -30.97
CA CYS A 163 -18.23 9.95 -30.69
C CYS A 163 -17.44 10.21 -31.97
#